data_AF-A0A3A9B7P3-F1
#
_entry.id   AF-A0A3A9B7P3-F1
#
_cell.length_a   1.000
_cell.length_b   1.000
_cell.length_c   1.000
_cell.angle_alpha   90.00
_cell.angle_beta   90.00
_cell.angle_gamma   90.00
#
_symmetry.space_group_name_H-M   'P 1'
#
loop_
_entity.id
_entity.type
_entity.pdbx_description
1 polymer ?
#
loop_
_entity_poly.entity_id
_entity_poly.type
_entity_poly.pdbx_seq_one_letter_code
_entity_poly.pdbx_strand_id
1 'polypeptide(L)'
;MSKQATLQIRVDETIKQQAEQLFETIGLSTSEAVRLFITQSINERRLPFTPHLNNTNGSVLAFGKLRHYGNPELVGDERSAWLQTQNEKPKRDRTRSTAPDKQDVAIVDETILLRYLLDDDSRQSAKAYRIIVSKCAQTYPEVVARAVYLLEEDYHVPRSLIGNVIPLLASDLSIQDSTAIRLAARLYAGNRLSFTDCLTAARSTLTGYHAESFNKQLSKILS
;
A
#
# COMPACT_ATOMS: atom_id res chain seq x y z
N MET A 1 18.79 40.61 14.02
CA MET A 1 19.72 39.63 13.43
C MET A 1 19.17 38.24 13.70
N SER A 2 18.61 37.56 12.69
CA SER A 2 18.16 36.17 12.82
C SER A 2 19.39 35.31 13.12
N LYS A 3 19.44 34.61 14.26
CA LYS A 3 20.52 33.67 14.57
C LYS A 3 20.53 32.59 13.48
N GLN A 4 21.57 32.56 12.65
CA GLN A 4 21.80 31.47 11.70
C GLN A 4 22.64 30.39 12.38
N ALA A 5 22.21 29.14 12.27
CA ALA A 5 22.95 27.98 12.72
C ALA A 5 23.39 27.14 11.51
N THR A 6 24.62 26.65 11.51
CA THR A 6 25.16 25.79 10.46
C THR A 6 24.83 24.33 10.75
N LEU A 7 24.33 23.61 9.75
CA LEU A 7 24.07 22.18 9.81
C LEU A 7 25.05 21.44 8.90
N GLN A 8 25.84 20.51 9.45
CA GLN A 8 26.76 19.66 8.69
C GLN A 8 26.19 18.24 8.63
N ILE A 9 25.98 17.72 7.42
CA ILE A 9 25.42 16.38 7.17
C ILE A 9 26.43 15.57 6.36
N ARG A 10 26.68 14.33 6.79
CA ARG A 10 27.47 13.36 6.02
C ARG A 10 26.52 12.50 5.18
N VAL A 11 26.77 12.43 3.88
CA VAL A 11 26.01 11.64 2.92
C VAL A 11 27.00 10.99 1.96
N ASP A 12 26.68 9.80 1.46
CA ASP A 12 27.45 9.15 0.41
C ASP A 12 27.52 10.03 -0.85
N GLU A 13 28.67 10.03 -1.52
CA GLU A 13 28.92 10.90 -2.68
C GLU A 13 27.98 10.59 -3.85
N THR A 14 27.67 9.32 -4.08
CA THR A 14 26.76 8.92 -5.16
C THR A 14 25.32 9.36 -4.89
N ILE A 15 24.86 9.21 -3.64
CA ILE A 15 23.54 9.67 -3.21
C ILE A 15 23.43 11.20 -3.31
N LYS A 16 24.49 11.91 -2.91
CA LYS A 16 24.54 13.38 -3.00
C LYS A 16 24.39 13.84 -4.45
N GLN A 17 25.15 13.26 -5.39
CA GLN A 17 25.08 13.61 -6.80
C GLN A 17 23.70 13.33 -7.40
N GLN A 18 23.09 12.18 -7.05
CA GLN A 18 21.73 11.86 -7.49
C GLN A 18 20.70 12.84 -6.94
N ALA A 19 20.83 13.23 -5.66
CA ALA A 19 19.93 14.20 -5.04
C ALA A 19 20.08 15.60 -5.66
N GLU A 20 21.31 16.06 -5.94
CA GLU A 20 21.56 17.36 -6.58
C GLU A 20 20.92 17.43 -7.97
N GLN A 21 21.11 16.41 -8.81
CA GLN A 21 20.47 16.34 -10.13
C GLN A 21 18.94 16.36 -10.04
N LEU A 22 18.38 15.63 -9.07
CA LEU A 22 16.93 15.59 -8.84
C LEU A 22 16.40 16.96 -8.41
N PHE A 23 17.07 17.62 -7.45
CA PHE A 23 16.62 18.90 -6.92
C PHE A 23 16.76 20.03 -7.95
N GLU A 24 17.83 20.03 -8.75
CA GLU A 24 17.99 21.00 -9.85
C GLU A 24 16.86 20.89 -10.87
N THR A 25 16.39 19.67 -11.15
CA THR A 25 15.26 19.44 -12.07
C THR A 25 13.97 20.11 -11.61
N ILE A 26 13.79 20.28 -10.29
CA ILE A 26 12.63 20.95 -9.69
C ILE A 26 12.94 22.38 -9.20
N GLY A 27 14.09 22.94 -9.59
CA GLY A 27 14.49 24.31 -9.27
C GLY A 27 14.88 24.54 -7.81
N LEU A 28 15.37 23.52 -7.11
CA LEU A 28 15.79 23.58 -5.71
C LEU A 28 17.28 23.25 -5.57
N SER A 29 17.94 23.92 -4.65
CA SER A 29 19.25 23.48 -4.15
C SER A 29 19.11 22.43 -3.04
N THR A 30 20.15 21.62 -2.83
CA THR A 30 20.22 20.69 -1.69
C THR A 30 20.00 21.39 -0.34
N SER A 31 20.50 22.62 -0.20
CA SER A 31 20.34 23.40 1.03
C SER A 31 18.89 23.83 1.25
N GLU A 32 18.16 24.21 0.19
CA GLU A 32 16.74 24.52 0.27
C GLU A 32 15.91 23.28 0.57
N ALA A 33 16.22 22.14 -0.06
CA ALA A 33 15.54 20.88 0.22
C ALA A 33 15.68 20.46 1.70
N VAL A 34 16.88 20.59 2.29
CA VAL A 34 17.10 20.32 3.72
C VAL A 34 16.34 21.32 4.60
N ARG A 35 16.30 22.60 4.22
CA ARG A 35 15.54 23.63 4.95
C ARG A 35 14.04 23.33 4.91
N LEU A 36 13.51 22.93 3.75
CA LEU A 36 12.11 22.52 3.59
C LEU A 36 11.80 21.30 4.45
N PHE A 37 12.66 20.28 4.43
CA PHE A 37 12.50 19.10 5.28
C PHE A 37 12.38 19.47 6.77
N ILE A 38 13.29 20.30 7.29
CA ILE A 38 13.27 20.69 8.71
C ILE A 38 12.04 21.54 9.02
N THR A 39 11.72 22.51 8.14
CA THR A 39 10.56 23.39 8.32
C THR A 39 9.27 22.59 8.34
N GLN A 40 9.11 21.67 7.40
CA GLN A 40 7.95 20.79 7.33
C GLN A 40 7.88 19.86 8.54
N SER A 41 9.03 19.34 9.00
CA SER A 41 9.07 18.51 10.20
C SER A 41 8.57 19.24 11.45
N ILE A 42 8.94 20.51 11.60
CA ILE A 42 8.50 21.36 12.71
C ILE A 42 7.01 21.68 12.59
N ASN A 43 6.56 22.06 11.40
CA ASN A 43 5.17 22.43 11.14
C ASN A 43 4.22 21.26 11.40
N GLU A 44 4.60 20.06 10.97
CA GLU A 44 3.78 18.86 11.15
C GLU A 44 4.06 18.11 12.46
N ARG A 45 5.08 18.51 13.22
CA ARG A 45 5.56 17.85 14.46
C ARG A 45 5.87 16.35 14.27
N ARG A 46 6.31 15.96 13.07
CA ARG A 46 6.62 14.59 12.67
C ARG A 46 7.58 14.60 11.47
N LEU A 47 8.02 13.44 11.00
CA LEU A 47 8.76 13.36 9.75
C LEU A 47 7.84 13.74 8.56
N PRO A 48 8.33 14.54 7.59
CA PRO A 48 7.54 15.04 6.45
C PRO A 48 7.32 13.98 5.36
N PHE A 49 7.73 12.74 5.64
CA PHE A 49 7.41 11.53 4.91
C PHE A 49 7.50 10.34 5.89
N THR A 50 6.85 9.23 5.54
CA THR A 50 6.93 8.01 6.35
C THR A 50 8.15 7.20 5.90
N PRO A 51 9.13 6.91 6.78
CA PRO A 51 10.24 6.05 6.41
C PRO A 51 9.72 4.65 6.08
N HIS A 52 10.00 4.17 4.88
CA HIS A 52 9.71 2.80 4.49
C HIS A 52 10.90 1.92 4.85
N LEU A 53 10.68 0.88 5.65
CA LEU A 53 11.66 -0.21 5.77
C LEU A 53 11.68 -0.94 4.42
N ASN A 54 12.85 -1.00 3.77
CA ASN A 54 13.03 -1.85 2.61
C ASN A 54 12.86 -3.30 3.05
N ASN A 55 11.63 -3.82 3.00
CA ASN A 55 11.35 -5.21 3.28
C ASN A 55 11.84 -6.04 2.09
N THR A 56 13.10 -6.45 2.16
CA THR A 56 13.77 -7.32 1.20
C THR A 56 13.16 -8.73 1.15
N ASN A 57 12.20 -9.04 2.03
CA ASN A 57 11.56 -10.35 2.07
C ASN A 57 10.55 -10.43 0.92
N GLY A 58 10.90 -11.18 -0.14
CA GLY A 58 10.06 -11.44 -1.31
C GLY A 58 8.91 -12.42 -1.05
N SER A 59 8.28 -12.41 0.13
CA SER A 59 7.11 -13.25 0.39
C SER A 59 5.87 -12.54 -0.13
N VAL A 60 5.22 -13.14 -1.12
CA VAL A 60 3.87 -12.76 -1.55
C VAL A 60 2.89 -13.22 -0.48
N LEU A 61 2.17 -12.29 0.15
CA LEU A 61 1.35 -12.60 1.32
C LEU A 61 -0.15 -12.62 1.04
N ALA A 62 -0.64 -11.77 0.13
CA ALA A 62 -2.07 -11.54 -0.08
C ALA A 62 -2.65 -12.24 -1.31
N PHE A 63 -1.82 -12.67 -2.26
CA PHE A 63 -2.30 -13.28 -3.50
C PHE A 63 -3.26 -14.46 -3.25
N GLY A 64 -4.44 -14.38 -3.85
CA GLY A 64 -5.47 -15.41 -3.78
C GLY A 64 -5.96 -15.76 -2.38
N LYS A 65 -5.76 -14.89 -1.38
CA LYS A 65 -6.28 -15.10 -0.02
C LYS A 65 -7.80 -15.08 0.05
N LEU A 66 -8.46 -14.49 -0.95
CA LEU A 66 -9.91 -14.40 -1.07
C LEU A 66 -10.43 -15.27 -2.23
N ARG A 67 -9.67 -16.26 -2.68
CA ARG A 67 -10.02 -17.11 -3.83
C ARG A 67 -11.39 -17.77 -3.79
N HIS A 68 -11.89 -18.01 -2.59
CA HIS A 68 -13.20 -18.62 -2.39
C HIS A 68 -14.38 -17.70 -2.66
N TYR A 69 -14.14 -16.40 -2.82
CA TYR A 69 -15.19 -15.40 -3.08
C TYR A 69 -15.27 -14.99 -4.54
N GLY A 70 -14.21 -15.18 -5.32
CA GLY A 70 -14.19 -14.76 -6.72
C GLY A 70 -14.92 -15.71 -7.69
N ASN A 71 -15.10 -16.98 -7.31
CA ASN A 71 -15.84 -17.97 -8.08
C ASN A 71 -16.92 -18.65 -7.21
N PRO A 72 -18.07 -18.00 -7.00
CA PRO A 72 -19.13 -18.50 -6.11
C PRO A 72 -19.80 -19.80 -6.59
N GLU A 73 -19.64 -20.19 -7.86
CA GLU A 73 -20.20 -21.43 -8.43
C GLU A 73 -19.40 -22.69 -8.07
N LEU A 74 -18.15 -22.56 -7.58
CA LEU A 74 -17.32 -23.70 -7.18
C LEU A 74 -17.63 -24.12 -5.73
N VAL A 75 -18.63 -25.00 -5.56
CA VAL A 75 -19.04 -25.55 -4.25
C VAL A 75 -18.58 -27.01 -4.09
N GLY A 76 -18.11 -27.38 -2.90
CA GLY A 76 -17.87 -28.79 -2.53
C GLY A 76 -16.56 -29.39 -3.05
N ASP A 77 -16.58 -30.64 -3.54
CA ASP A 77 -15.39 -31.44 -3.89
C ASP A 77 -14.60 -30.89 -5.10
N GLU A 78 -15.25 -30.11 -5.96
CA GLU A 78 -14.59 -29.39 -7.07
C GLU A 78 -13.62 -28.32 -6.55
N ARG A 79 -13.87 -27.76 -5.36
CA ARG A 79 -13.00 -26.81 -4.65
C ARG A 79 -11.68 -27.46 -4.23
N SER A 80 -11.72 -28.75 -3.87
CA SER A 80 -10.56 -29.54 -3.45
C SER A 80 -9.73 -29.98 -4.64
N ALA A 81 -10.38 -30.38 -5.75
CA ALA A 81 -9.73 -30.76 -7.00
C ALA A 81 -9.10 -29.56 -7.72
N TRP A 82 -9.74 -28.39 -7.66
CA TRP A 82 -9.18 -27.14 -8.18
C TRP A 82 -7.94 -26.66 -7.38
N LEU A 83 -7.95 -26.84 -6.05
CA LEU A 83 -6.77 -26.57 -5.21
C LEU A 83 -5.59 -27.53 -5.49
N GLN A 84 -5.86 -28.77 -5.92
CA GLN A 84 -4.82 -29.75 -6.26
C GLN A 84 -4.22 -29.53 -7.66
N THR A 85 -5.01 -29.10 -8.64
CA THR A 85 -4.54 -28.83 -10.01
C THR A 85 -3.63 -27.59 -10.12
N GLN A 86 -3.72 -26.64 -9.18
CA GLN A 86 -2.90 -25.42 -9.19
C GLN A 86 -1.57 -25.52 -8.41
N ASN A 87 -1.26 -26.67 -7.79
CA ASN A 87 0.04 -26.90 -7.18
C ASN A 87 1.15 -27.21 -8.20
N GLU A 88 0.82 -27.27 -9.49
CA GLU A 88 1.80 -27.28 -10.58
C GLU A 88 2.37 -25.87 -10.77
N LYS A 89 3.46 -25.60 -10.04
CA LYS A 89 4.21 -24.34 -10.12
C LYS A 89 4.57 -24.01 -11.57
N PRO A 90 4.37 -22.78 -12.06
CA PRO A 90 4.89 -22.38 -13.35
C PRO A 90 6.42 -22.45 -13.34
N LYS A 91 6.96 -23.07 -14.38
CA LYS A 91 8.39 -23.26 -14.63
C LYS A 91 9.10 -21.90 -14.56
N ARG A 92 10.01 -21.73 -13.60
CA ARG A 92 10.83 -20.52 -13.43
C ARG A 92 11.67 -20.32 -14.69
N ASP A 93 11.24 -19.43 -15.56
CA ASP A 93 12.10 -18.98 -16.65
C ASP A 93 13.04 -17.90 -16.11
N ARG A 94 14.32 -18.25 -16.01
CA ARG A 94 15.39 -17.37 -15.56
C ARG A 94 16.01 -16.70 -16.78
N THR A 95 15.45 -15.59 -17.21
CA THR A 95 16.18 -14.65 -18.06
C THR A 95 16.75 -13.55 -17.18
N ARG A 96 18.08 -13.58 -17.05
CA ARG A 96 18.91 -12.57 -16.42
C ARG A 96 19.01 -11.40 -17.41
N SER A 97 18.65 -10.20 -16.99
CA SER A 97 19.01 -8.98 -17.71
C SER A 97 19.79 -8.07 -16.79
N THR A 98 20.92 -7.59 -17.32
CA THR A 98 21.94 -6.76 -16.67
C THR A 98 21.83 -5.35 -17.22
N ALA A 99 21.23 -4.44 -16.45
CA ALA A 99 21.37 -2.98 -16.47
C ALA A 99 20.66 -2.44 -15.21
N PRO A 100 21.04 -1.28 -14.65
CA PRO A 100 20.21 -0.63 -13.62
C PRO A 100 18.95 -0.11 -14.33
N ASP A 101 17.95 -0.98 -14.38
CA ASP A 101 16.69 -0.75 -15.07
C ASP A 101 15.96 0.40 -14.38
N LYS A 102 15.51 1.37 -15.15
CA LYS A 102 14.62 2.42 -14.67
C LYS A 102 13.37 1.68 -14.18
N GLN A 103 13.21 1.51 -12.87
CA GLN A 103 12.09 0.76 -12.32
C GLN A 103 10.81 1.50 -12.70
N ASP A 104 10.15 1.06 -13.77
CA ASP A 104 8.86 1.57 -14.18
C ASP A 104 7.86 1.19 -13.10
N VAL A 105 7.56 2.16 -12.23
CA VAL A 105 6.56 2.02 -11.19
C VAL A 105 5.19 1.91 -11.86
N ALA A 106 4.54 0.75 -11.71
CA ALA A 106 3.22 0.50 -12.25
C ALA A 106 2.17 0.96 -11.23
N ILE A 107 1.35 1.95 -11.58
CA ILE A 107 0.19 2.31 -10.75
C ILE A 107 -0.91 1.27 -11.01
N VAL A 108 -1.42 0.65 -9.94
CA VAL A 108 -2.48 -0.37 -10.02
C VAL A 108 -3.81 0.15 -9.48
N ASP A 109 -4.88 -0.19 -10.19
CA ASP A 109 -6.27 0.13 -9.83
C ASP A 109 -6.95 -1.01 -9.05
N GLU A 110 -8.20 -0.81 -8.65
CA GLU A 110 -8.98 -1.79 -7.90
C GLU A 110 -9.21 -3.08 -8.69
N THR A 111 -9.26 -3.03 -10.03
CA THR A 111 -9.47 -4.22 -10.85
C THR A 111 -8.29 -5.17 -10.74
N ILE A 112 -7.07 -4.64 -10.73
CA ILE A 112 -5.85 -5.43 -10.49
C ILE A 112 -5.81 -5.95 -9.04
N LEU A 113 -6.18 -5.12 -8.05
CA LEU A 113 -6.24 -5.55 -6.65
C LEU A 113 -7.22 -6.70 -6.45
N LEU A 114 -8.41 -6.62 -7.05
CA LEU A 114 -9.44 -7.66 -6.98
C LEU A 114 -8.94 -8.97 -7.59
N ARG A 115 -8.43 -8.95 -8.84
CA ARG A 115 -7.89 -10.16 -9.48
C ARG A 115 -6.72 -10.76 -8.70
N TYR A 116 -5.89 -9.92 -8.09
CA TYR A 116 -4.80 -10.40 -7.24
C TYR A 116 -5.29 -11.10 -5.96
N LEU A 117 -6.29 -10.55 -5.29
CA LEU A 117 -6.81 -11.11 -4.04
C LEU A 117 -7.73 -12.31 -4.25
N LEU A 118 -8.53 -12.27 -5.32
CA LEU A 118 -9.58 -13.23 -5.64
C LEU A 118 -9.09 -14.38 -6.54
N ASP A 119 -8.00 -14.22 -7.28
CA ASP A 119 -7.44 -15.29 -8.14
C ASP A 119 -8.51 -16.05 -8.96
N ASP A 120 -9.43 -15.29 -9.57
CA ASP A 120 -10.72 -15.77 -10.05
C ASP A 120 -10.82 -15.87 -11.58
N ASP A 121 -10.04 -15.05 -12.28
CA ASP A 121 -9.78 -15.18 -13.72
C ASP A 121 -8.31 -15.59 -13.93
N SER A 122 -8.06 -16.76 -14.52
CA SER A 122 -6.70 -17.31 -14.66
C SER A 122 -5.73 -16.38 -15.39
N ARG A 123 -6.18 -15.69 -16.44
CA ARG A 123 -5.33 -14.82 -17.27
C ARG A 123 -5.07 -13.48 -16.58
N GLN A 124 -6.12 -12.86 -16.06
CA GLN A 124 -6.04 -11.56 -15.40
C GLN A 124 -5.35 -11.67 -14.04
N SER A 125 -5.59 -12.74 -13.28
CA SER A 125 -4.95 -12.97 -11.98
C SER A 125 -3.46 -13.29 -12.13
N ALA A 126 -3.07 -14.06 -13.15
CA ALA A 126 -1.65 -14.25 -13.47
C ALA A 126 -0.97 -12.93 -13.87
N LYS A 127 -1.68 -12.05 -14.60
CA LYS A 127 -1.17 -10.71 -14.94
C LYS A 127 -1.05 -9.84 -13.69
N ALA A 128 -2.07 -9.80 -12.84
CA ALA A 128 -2.07 -9.04 -11.58
C ALA A 128 -0.95 -9.51 -10.65
N TYR A 129 -0.75 -10.83 -10.52
CA TYR A 129 0.35 -11.43 -9.79
C TYR A 129 1.70 -10.92 -10.30
N ARG A 130 1.95 -10.98 -11.61
CA ARG A 130 3.21 -10.53 -12.19
C ARG A 130 3.48 -9.04 -11.95
N ILE A 131 2.45 -8.20 -12.06
CA ILE A 131 2.56 -6.75 -11.84
C ILE A 131 2.93 -6.44 -10.38
N ILE A 132 2.29 -7.12 -9.42
CA ILE A 132 2.50 -6.85 -8.01
C ILE A 132 3.83 -7.45 -7.51
N VAL A 133 4.15 -8.65 -7.95
CA VAL A 133 5.36 -9.37 -7.52
C VAL A 133 6.65 -8.78 -8.10
N SER A 134 6.60 -8.05 -9.21
CA SER A 134 7.76 -7.31 -9.71
C SER A 134 8.22 -6.17 -8.77
N LYS A 135 7.51 -5.95 -7.64
CA LYS A 135 7.82 -4.99 -6.55
C LYS A 135 7.84 -3.51 -6.95
N CYS A 136 7.43 -3.19 -8.18
CA CYS A 136 7.31 -1.82 -8.66
C CYS A 136 5.83 -1.37 -8.72
N ALA A 137 4.90 -2.14 -8.14
CA ALA A 137 3.49 -1.78 -8.12
C ALA A 137 3.19 -0.80 -6.99
N GLN A 138 2.57 0.32 -7.36
CA GLN A 138 2.12 1.36 -6.44
C GLN A 138 0.60 1.52 -6.51
N THR A 139 -0.03 1.79 -5.37
CA THR A 139 -1.45 2.19 -5.32
C THR A 139 -1.68 3.23 -4.23
N TYR A 140 -2.93 3.70 -4.13
CA TYR A 140 -3.32 4.78 -3.26
C TYR A 140 -4.45 4.39 -2.31
N PRO A 141 -4.58 5.05 -1.15
CA PRO A 141 -5.61 4.73 -0.16
C PRO A 141 -7.04 4.69 -0.69
N GLU A 142 -7.40 5.55 -1.63
CA GLU A 142 -8.71 5.61 -2.27
C GLU A 142 -9.00 4.37 -3.13
N VAL A 143 -7.98 3.85 -3.81
CA VAL A 143 -8.09 2.62 -4.60
C VAL A 143 -8.28 1.41 -3.68
N VAL A 144 -7.53 1.36 -2.57
CA VAL A 144 -7.71 0.33 -1.54
C VAL A 144 -9.11 0.41 -0.92
N ALA A 145 -9.59 1.62 -0.60
CA ALA A 145 -10.92 1.82 -0.06
C ALA A 145 -12.01 1.36 -1.03
N ARG A 146 -11.84 1.64 -2.34
CA ARG A 146 -12.74 1.16 -3.38
C ARG A 146 -12.72 -0.37 -3.48
N ALA A 147 -11.54 -0.99 -3.49
CA ALA A 147 -11.41 -2.45 -3.47
C ALA A 147 -12.09 -3.06 -2.24
N VAL A 148 -11.91 -2.49 -1.04
CA VAL A 148 -12.59 -2.95 0.19
C VAL A 148 -14.10 -2.87 0.05
N TYR A 149 -14.63 -1.76 -0.46
CA TYR A 149 -16.07 -1.60 -0.71
C TYR A 149 -16.58 -2.69 -1.67
N LEU A 150 -15.91 -2.93 -2.79
CA LEU A 150 -16.31 -3.95 -3.77
C LEU A 150 -16.24 -5.36 -3.16
N LEU A 151 -15.19 -5.66 -2.37
CA LEU A 151 -15.06 -6.94 -1.69
C LEU A 151 -16.22 -7.19 -0.70
N GLU A 152 -16.66 -6.16 0.03
CA GLU A 152 -17.80 -6.26 0.96
C GLU A 152 -19.14 -6.35 0.22
N GLU A 153 -19.38 -5.47 -0.75
CA GLU A 153 -20.69 -5.31 -1.38
C GLU A 153 -20.93 -6.29 -2.52
N ASP A 154 -19.99 -6.45 -3.45
CA ASP A 154 -20.18 -7.28 -4.65
C ASP A 154 -19.74 -8.74 -4.42
N TYR A 155 -18.68 -8.94 -3.64
CA TYR A 155 -18.12 -10.27 -3.36
C TYR A 155 -18.54 -10.82 -1.99
N HIS A 156 -19.28 -10.05 -1.19
CA HIS A 156 -19.80 -10.47 0.12
C HIS A 156 -18.73 -11.03 1.08
N VAL A 157 -17.50 -10.52 0.98
CA VAL A 157 -16.39 -10.93 1.84
C VAL A 157 -16.63 -10.38 3.25
N PRO A 158 -16.56 -11.23 4.30
CA PRO A 158 -16.75 -10.77 5.67
C PRO A 158 -15.71 -9.72 6.07
N ARG A 159 -16.16 -8.65 6.73
CA ARG A 159 -15.31 -7.54 7.19
C ARG A 159 -14.10 -7.98 8.01
N SER A 160 -14.27 -8.99 8.87
CA SER A 160 -13.19 -9.56 9.67
C SER A 160 -12.09 -10.16 8.80
N LEU A 161 -12.46 -10.80 7.69
CA LEU A 161 -11.50 -11.37 6.74
C LEU A 161 -10.82 -10.27 5.93
N ILE A 162 -11.58 -9.27 5.46
CA ILE A 162 -11.02 -8.07 4.80
C ILE A 162 -9.95 -7.43 5.69
N GLY A 163 -10.26 -7.19 6.97
CA GLY A 163 -9.32 -6.58 7.92
C GLY A 163 -8.04 -7.38 8.15
N ASN A 164 -8.06 -8.70 7.95
CA ASN A 164 -6.88 -9.55 7.99
C ASN A 164 -6.07 -9.55 6.68
N VAL A 165 -6.74 -9.41 5.52
CA VAL A 165 -6.11 -9.49 4.20
C VAL A 165 -5.50 -8.15 3.76
N ILE A 166 -6.14 -7.02 4.05
CA ILE A 166 -5.62 -5.70 3.64
C ILE A 166 -4.21 -5.39 4.19
N PRO A 167 -3.85 -5.74 5.44
CA PRO A 167 -2.47 -5.60 5.91
C PRO A 167 -1.46 -6.49 5.16
N LEU A 168 -1.88 -7.63 4.63
CA LEU A 168 -1.04 -8.48 3.78
C LEU A 168 -0.84 -7.81 2.42
N LEU A 169 -1.92 -7.26 1.84
CA LEU A 169 -1.87 -6.52 0.58
C LEU A 169 -0.93 -5.31 0.68
N ALA A 170 -1.00 -4.59 1.80
CA ALA A 170 -0.13 -3.46 2.11
C ALA A 170 1.35 -3.84 2.31
N SER A 171 1.68 -5.14 2.38
CA SER A 171 3.05 -5.64 2.39
C SER A 171 3.54 -6.02 0.99
N ASP A 172 2.63 -6.39 0.08
CA ASP A 172 2.95 -6.79 -1.29
C ASP A 172 3.05 -5.57 -2.23
N LEU A 173 2.46 -4.43 -1.84
CA LEU A 173 2.39 -3.20 -2.64
C LEU A 173 3.08 -2.00 -1.97
N SER A 174 3.58 -1.08 -2.79
CA SER A 174 3.87 0.28 -2.35
C SER A 174 2.55 1.04 -2.22
N ILE A 175 2.11 1.33 -0.99
CA ILE A 175 0.89 2.10 -0.75
C ILE A 175 1.26 3.39 -0.04
N GLN A 176 0.86 4.52 -0.61
CA GLN A 176 0.95 5.80 0.09
C GLN A 176 0.15 5.69 1.40
N ASP A 177 0.76 6.06 2.52
CA ASP A 177 0.12 5.98 3.84
C ASP A 177 -0.24 4.54 4.28
N SER A 178 0.62 3.57 3.95
CA SER A 178 0.46 2.14 4.31
C SER A 178 0.18 1.92 5.81
N THR A 179 0.76 2.74 6.69
CA THR A 179 0.51 2.67 8.15
C THR A 179 -0.94 2.99 8.49
N ALA A 180 -1.53 4.04 7.90
CA ALA A 180 -2.95 4.34 8.09
C ALA A 180 -3.83 3.25 7.49
N ILE A 181 -3.48 2.67 6.34
CA ILE A 181 -4.22 1.54 5.76
C ILE A 181 -4.24 0.34 6.69
N ARG A 182 -3.10 -0.02 7.29
CA ARG A 182 -3.00 -1.13 8.26
C ARG A 182 -3.83 -0.89 9.52
N LEU A 183 -3.83 0.34 10.04
CA LEU A 183 -4.66 0.70 11.19
C LEU A 183 -6.15 0.75 10.82
N ALA A 184 -6.49 1.32 9.68
CA ALA A 184 -7.86 1.37 9.15
C ALA A 184 -8.45 -0.03 8.98
N ALA A 185 -7.67 -0.99 8.46
CA ALA A 185 -8.09 -2.38 8.34
C ALA A 185 -8.44 -3.03 9.68
N ARG A 186 -7.67 -2.74 10.75
CA ARG A 186 -7.97 -3.22 12.11
C ARG A 186 -9.25 -2.61 12.66
N LEU A 187 -9.42 -1.29 12.49
CA LEU A 187 -10.63 -0.59 12.91
C LEU A 187 -11.86 -1.17 12.18
N TYR A 188 -11.78 -1.23 10.86
CA TYR A 188 -12.84 -1.71 9.97
C TYR A 188 -13.34 -3.12 10.33
N ALA A 189 -12.43 -4.04 10.71
CA ALA A 189 -12.79 -5.39 11.15
C ALA A 189 -13.67 -5.41 12.41
N GLY A 190 -13.48 -4.44 13.32
CA GLY A 190 -14.13 -4.40 14.64
C GLY A 190 -15.32 -3.45 14.73
N ASN A 191 -15.66 -2.73 13.66
CA ASN A 191 -16.72 -1.73 13.67
C ASN A 191 -17.57 -1.78 12.37
N ARG A 192 -18.65 -0.99 12.35
CA ARG A 192 -19.56 -0.87 11.18
C ARG A 192 -19.28 0.36 10.32
N LEU A 193 -18.15 1.04 10.52
CA LEU A 193 -17.81 2.22 9.75
C LEU A 193 -17.38 1.84 8.34
N SER A 194 -17.57 2.73 7.38
CA SER A 194 -16.97 2.57 6.06
C SER A 194 -15.44 2.49 6.18
N PHE A 195 -14.77 1.87 5.22
CA PHE A 195 -13.30 1.83 5.23
C PHE A 195 -12.69 3.24 5.14
N THR A 196 -13.33 4.17 4.43
CA THR A 196 -12.95 5.59 4.35
C THR A 196 -13.07 6.31 5.70
N ASP A 197 -14.10 6.02 6.49
CA ASP A 197 -14.23 6.56 7.85
C ASP A 197 -13.13 5.99 8.77
N CYS A 198 -12.84 4.69 8.64
CA CYS A 198 -11.75 4.06 9.38
C CYS A 198 -10.39 4.65 9.01
N LEU A 199 -10.18 5.00 7.74
CA LEU A 199 -8.97 5.66 7.26
C LEU A 199 -8.85 7.08 7.83
N THR A 200 -9.96 7.81 7.92
CA THR A 200 -10.00 9.14 8.57
C THR A 200 -9.60 9.04 10.05
N ALA A 201 -10.21 8.10 10.79
CA ALA A 201 -9.85 7.85 12.19
C ALA A 201 -8.39 7.42 12.36
N ALA A 202 -7.91 6.52 11.49
CA ALA A 202 -6.52 6.06 11.51
C ALA A 202 -5.53 7.21 11.28
N ARG A 203 -5.80 8.08 10.29
CA ARG A 203 -4.97 9.26 10.02
C ARG A 203 -4.97 10.21 11.19
N SER A 204 -6.13 10.58 11.73
CA SER A 204 -6.24 11.45 12.90
C SER A 204 -5.41 10.91 14.07
N THR A 205 -5.49 9.61 14.33
CA THR A 205 -4.71 8.93 15.37
C THR A 205 -3.20 8.99 15.11
N LEU A 206 -2.76 8.73 13.87
CA LEU A 206 -1.33 8.67 13.52
C LEU A 206 -0.68 10.04 13.37
N THR A 207 -1.43 11.06 12.94
CA THR A 207 -0.90 12.41 12.75
C THR A 207 -1.05 13.28 14.01
N GLY A 208 -1.97 12.91 14.91
CA GLY A 208 -2.39 13.76 16.03
C GLY A 208 -3.23 14.96 15.59
N TYR A 209 -3.65 15.02 14.32
CA TYR A 209 -4.56 16.06 13.85
C TYR A 209 -5.98 15.73 14.25
N HIS A 210 -6.71 16.74 14.74
CA HIS A 210 -8.12 16.60 15.07
C HIS A 210 -8.93 16.41 13.79
N ALA A 211 -9.60 15.25 13.65
CA ALA A 211 -10.60 15.06 12.61
C ALA A 211 -11.98 15.41 13.17
N GLU A 212 -12.79 16.08 12.35
CA GLU A 212 -14.19 16.36 12.65
C GLU A 212 -15.09 15.69 11.63
N SER A 213 -16.23 15.19 12.09
CA SER A 213 -17.20 14.52 11.23
C SER A 213 -18.62 14.68 11.76
N PHE A 214 -19.57 14.87 10.85
CA PHE A 214 -21.00 14.79 11.14
C PHE A 214 -21.50 13.33 11.23
N ASN A 215 -20.68 12.35 10.86
CA ASN A 215 -21.01 10.95 11.06
C ASN A 215 -20.90 10.60 12.55
N LYS A 216 -22.05 10.47 13.20
CA LYS A 216 -22.16 10.16 14.64
C LYS A 216 -21.37 8.93 15.09
N GLN A 217 -21.22 7.92 14.23
CA GLN A 217 -20.44 6.72 14.59
C GLN A 217 -18.94 7.02 14.57
N LEU A 218 -18.47 7.80 13.58
CA LEU A 218 -17.09 8.21 13.47
C LEU A 218 -16.72 9.19 14.60
N SER A 219 -17.59 10.16 14.92
CA SER A 219 -17.36 11.12 16.01
C SER A 219 -17.10 10.44 17.35
N LYS A 220 -17.71 9.27 17.62
CA LYS A 220 -17.48 8.48 18.85
C LYS A 220 -16.09 7.83 18.93
N ILE A 221 -15.45 7.59 17.78
CA ILE A 221 -14.09 7.03 17.71
C ILE A 221 -13.05 8.16 17.77
N LEU A 222 -13.42 9.36 17.30
CA LEU A 222 -12.56 10.54 17.29
C LEU A 222 -12.50 11.28 18.64
N SER A 223 -13.51 11.09 19.50
CA SER A 223 -13.60 11.63 20.87
C SER A 223 -12.81 10.81 21.89
#